data_AF-A0A662RNN6-F1
#
_entry.id   AF-A0A662RNN6-F1
#
_cell.length_a   1.000
_cell.length_b   1.000
_cell.length_c   1.000
_cell.angle_alpha   90.00
_cell.angle_beta   90.00
_cell.angle_gamma   90.00
#
_symmetry.space_group_name_H-M   'P 1'
#
loop_
_entity.id
_entity.type
_entity.pdbx_description
1 polymer ?
#
loop_
_entity_poly.entity_id
_entity_poly.type
_entity_poly.pdbx_seq_one_letter_code
_entity_poly.pdbx_strand_id
1 'polypeptide(L)'
;MEKDKIKYLLARINMIAILYLTMLCLIAVPVVANYNFDGYPVETRTNGTVNGGVFIGCEPWVGTTTLTGNFDVPNGTVKWARLYTGIWGGTENYEGWVNVVFNGINDKNRLGPIHLRGKNDINPNVWCSTHGKYWMWYNVTDLVNAGSINTATTSKINATVGGFDGRVYGIVLVVVYEGGDDPKDIQYWINDGCDALHYAYATWPFVAHDSGRAYFNGTVNTDVITKANLTVVHLTAYEPCCDSCLEFNSHNLNTSIVDSNTFELNSWNVTDYVVSAGNNIWYWRGDDHYINVANSILVLERGAVKKP
;
A
#
# COMPACT_ATOMS: atom_id res chain seq x y z
N MET A 1 65.63 -25.19 6.42
CA MET A 1 64.60 -26.10 6.98
C MET A 1 63.60 -25.40 7.88
N GLU A 2 64.01 -24.67 8.93
CA GLU A 2 63.06 -23.95 9.81
C GLU A 2 62.47 -22.67 9.15
N LYS A 3 63.30 -21.88 8.46
CA LYS A 3 62.85 -20.70 7.69
C LYS A 3 61.86 -21.03 6.56
N ASP A 4 62.05 -22.16 5.87
CA ASP A 4 61.20 -22.58 4.75
C ASP A 4 59.82 -23.03 5.23
N LYS A 5 59.75 -23.67 6.40
CA LYS A 5 58.49 -24.03 7.08
C LYS A 5 57.71 -22.78 7.50
N ILE A 6 58.38 -21.76 8.05
CA ILE A 6 57.74 -20.49 8.44
C ILE A 6 57.18 -19.76 7.20
N LYS A 7 57.95 -19.71 6.10
CA LYS A 7 57.49 -19.08 4.85
C LYS A 7 56.28 -19.79 4.24
N TYR A 8 56.27 -21.13 4.30
CA TYR A 8 55.13 -21.94 3.85
C TYR A 8 53.88 -21.73 4.72
N LEU A 9 54.06 -21.64 6.04
CA LEU A 9 52.97 -21.38 6.99
C LEU A 9 52.36 -19.99 6.76
N LEU A 10 53.19 -18.96 6.58
CA LEU A 10 52.75 -17.59 6.28
C LEU A 10 51.99 -17.52 4.94
N ALA A 11 52.47 -18.21 3.90
CA ALA A 11 51.78 -18.26 2.60
C ALA A 11 50.40 -18.93 2.71
N ARG A 12 50.26 -20.00 3.51
CA ARG A 12 48.95 -20.64 3.78
C ARG A 12 48.02 -19.73 4.57
N ILE A 13 48.52 -19.04 5.60
CA ILE A 13 47.73 -18.09 6.40
C ILE A 13 47.22 -16.95 5.51
N ASN A 14 48.07 -16.38 4.66
CA ASN A 14 47.67 -15.32 3.74
C ASN A 14 46.64 -15.80 2.71
N MET A 15 46.81 -17.01 2.17
CA MET A 15 45.85 -17.60 1.23
C MET A 15 44.48 -17.83 1.87
N ILE A 16 44.45 -18.36 3.10
CA ILE A 16 43.22 -18.56 3.87
C ILE A 16 42.56 -17.21 4.18
N ALA A 17 43.34 -16.20 4.60
CA ALA A 17 42.81 -14.86 4.89
C ALA A 17 42.19 -14.20 3.66
N ILE A 18 42.82 -14.32 2.49
CA ILE A 18 42.28 -13.81 1.21
C ILE A 18 40.99 -14.54 0.86
N LEU A 19 40.94 -15.87 0.99
CA LEU A 19 39.73 -16.66 0.75
C LEU A 19 38.58 -16.23 1.66
N TYR A 20 38.84 -16.05 2.96
CA TYR A 20 37.83 -15.54 3.90
C TYR A 20 37.36 -14.13 3.55
N LEU A 21 38.26 -13.23 3.17
CA LEU A 21 37.90 -11.86 2.80
C LEU A 21 37.06 -11.83 1.50
N THR A 22 37.42 -12.64 0.50
CA THR A 22 36.64 -12.78 -0.74
C THR A 22 35.27 -13.40 -0.49
N MET A 23 35.19 -14.40 0.40
CA MET A 23 33.91 -15.00 0.77
C MET A 23 33.03 -13.99 1.52
N LEU A 24 33.59 -13.16 2.40
CA LEU A 24 32.88 -12.07 3.09
C LEU A 24 32.32 -11.02 2.11
N CYS A 25 33.09 -10.66 1.09
CA CYS A 25 32.62 -9.74 0.05
C CYS A 25 31.50 -10.33 -0.81
N LEU A 26 31.45 -11.66 -0.99
CA LEU A 26 30.40 -12.34 -1.76
C LEU A 26 29.06 -12.50 -0.99
N ILE A 27 29.06 -12.31 0.33
CA ILE A 27 27.84 -12.32 1.18
C ILE A 27 27.27 -10.91 1.42
N ALA A 28 27.96 -9.86 0.96
CA ALA A 28 27.47 -8.49 1.04
C ALA A 28 26.35 -8.29 0.01
N VAL A 29 25.12 -8.66 0.37
CA VAL A 29 23.94 -8.32 -0.43
C VAL A 29 23.80 -6.80 -0.41
N PRO A 30 23.79 -6.09 -1.56
CA PRO A 30 23.56 -4.66 -1.56
C PRO A 30 22.15 -4.40 -1.00
N VAL A 31 22.07 -3.65 0.11
CA VAL A 31 20.78 -3.13 0.57
C VAL A 31 20.42 -1.98 -0.36
N VAL A 32 19.61 -2.28 -1.36
CA VAL A 32 19.09 -1.29 -2.32
C VAL A 32 17.93 -0.54 -1.66
N ALA A 33 17.89 0.78 -1.85
CA ALA A 33 16.77 1.58 -1.37
C ALA A 33 15.46 1.17 -2.04
N ASN A 34 14.40 1.04 -1.25
CA ASN A 34 13.03 0.83 -1.67
C ASN A 34 12.36 2.18 -1.94
N TYR A 35 12.90 2.91 -2.92
CA TYR A 35 12.34 4.15 -3.45
C TYR A 35 12.15 4.02 -4.96
N ASN A 36 10.99 4.42 -5.45
CA ASN A 36 10.72 4.54 -6.88
C ASN A 36 9.93 5.82 -7.15
N PHE A 37 10.44 6.70 -8.01
CA PHE A 37 9.77 7.96 -8.31
C PHE A 37 8.39 7.73 -8.93
N ASP A 38 8.29 6.82 -9.91
CA ASP A 38 7.06 6.42 -10.58
C ASP A 38 6.12 5.60 -9.67
N GLY A 39 6.57 5.28 -8.45
CA GLY A 39 5.80 4.54 -7.47
C GLY A 39 5.83 3.03 -7.67
N TYR A 40 4.79 2.37 -7.19
CA TYR A 40 4.72 0.90 -7.15
C TYR A 40 3.38 0.45 -7.70
N PRO A 41 3.37 -0.50 -8.66
CA PRO A 41 2.13 -0.93 -9.27
C PRO A 41 1.16 -1.45 -8.22
N VAL A 42 -0.11 -1.09 -8.38
CA VAL A 42 -1.20 -1.59 -7.54
C VAL A 42 -1.56 -2.99 -8.01
N GLU A 43 -1.23 -3.99 -7.20
CA GLU A 43 -1.33 -5.41 -7.57
C GLU A 43 -2.08 -6.21 -6.52
N THR A 44 -2.70 -7.31 -6.94
CA THR A 44 -3.40 -8.22 -6.03
C THR A 44 -2.45 -8.80 -4.98
N ARG A 45 -2.75 -8.50 -3.71
CA ARG A 45 -2.04 -9.08 -2.56
C ARG A 45 -2.76 -10.27 -1.99
N THR A 46 -4.08 -10.21 -1.96
CA THR A 46 -4.92 -11.33 -1.59
C THR A 46 -6.22 -11.28 -2.36
N ASN A 47 -6.77 -12.45 -2.63
CA ASN A 47 -8.09 -12.62 -3.20
C ASN A 47 -8.68 -13.95 -2.70
N GLY A 48 -9.98 -14.10 -2.82
CA GLY A 48 -10.63 -15.35 -2.47
C GLY A 48 -12.12 -15.19 -2.29
N THR A 49 -12.71 -16.15 -1.59
CA THR A 49 -14.12 -16.16 -1.26
C THR A 49 -14.33 -16.40 0.22
N VAL A 50 -15.32 -15.76 0.83
CA VAL A 50 -15.70 -15.96 2.24
C VAL A 50 -17.22 -15.96 2.34
N ASN A 51 -17.79 -16.69 3.30
CA ASN A 51 -19.17 -16.47 3.71
C ASN A 51 -19.17 -15.53 4.92
N GLY A 52 -19.19 -14.23 4.68
CA GLY A 52 -18.87 -13.18 5.66
C GLY A 52 -18.81 -11.82 4.99
N GLY A 53 -17.68 -11.12 5.09
CA GLY A 53 -17.53 -9.78 4.51
C GLY A 53 -16.09 -9.27 4.36
N VAL A 54 -15.97 -8.12 3.70
CA VAL A 54 -14.76 -7.29 3.66
C VAL A 54 -15.10 -5.94 4.24
N PHE A 55 -14.58 -5.64 5.42
CA PHE A 55 -14.66 -4.32 6.05
C PHE A 55 -13.54 -3.43 5.50
N ILE A 56 -13.89 -2.20 5.12
CA ILE A 56 -12.96 -1.17 4.68
C ILE A 56 -13.31 0.10 5.44
N GLY A 57 -12.44 0.52 6.35
CA GLY A 57 -12.58 1.75 7.12
C GLY A 57 -11.44 2.71 6.81
N CYS A 58 -11.71 4.02 6.90
CA CYS A 58 -10.69 5.05 6.75
C CYS A 58 -10.84 6.17 7.78
N GLU A 59 -9.71 6.78 8.14
CA GLU A 59 -9.62 8.05 8.83
C GLU A 59 -8.83 9.02 7.92
N PRO A 60 -9.47 10.05 7.34
CA PRO A 60 -8.81 10.99 6.46
C PRO A 60 -7.96 12.02 7.23
N TRP A 61 -7.01 12.66 6.56
CA TRP A 61 -6.19 13.71 7.17
C TRP A 61 -7.01 14.92 7.63
N VAL A 62 -6.64 15.48 8.79
CA VAL A 62 -7.28 16.65 9.40
C VAL A 62 -6.31 17.81 9.66
N GLY A 63 -5.25 17.95 8.87
CA GLY A 63 -4.29 19.07 9.04
C GLY A 63 -3.11 18.78 9.98
N THR A 64 -2.98 17.57 10.53
CA THR A 64 -2.06 17.23 11.63
C THR A 64 -0.90 16.30 11.23
N THR A 65 0.09 16.21 12.13
CA THR A 65 1.17 15.21 12.10
C THR A 65 0.91 14.02 13.02
N THR A 66 -0.30 13.94 13.59
CA THR A 66 -0.80 12.84 14.41
C THR A 66 -2.25 12.61 14.06
N LEU A 67 -2.59 11.38 13.66
CA LEU A 67 -3.93 10.98 13.27
C LEU A 67 -4.33 9.71 14.00
N THR A 68 -5.56 9.67 14.51
CA THR A 68 -6.11 8.50 15.19
C THR A 68 -7.46 8.15 14.57
N GLY A 69 -7.56 6.94 14.01
CA GLY A 69 -8.80 6.39 13.47
C GLY A 69 -9.42 5.37 14.42
N ASN A 70 -10.75 5.34 14.47
CA ASN A 70 -11.52 4.32 15.20
C ASN A 70 -12.39 3.55 14.20
N PHE A 71 -12.21 2.24 14.15
CA PHE A 71 -12.82 1.37 13.16
C PHE A 71 -13.72 0.36 13.86
N ASP A 72 -15.03 0.49 13.68
CA ASP A 72 -16.00 -0.47 14.21
C ASP A 72 -16.03 -1.72 13.32
N VAL A 73 -15.17 -2.69 13.64
CA VAL A 73 -15.00 -3.90 12.82
C VAL A 73 -16.12 -4.89 13.15
N PRO A 74 -16.86 -5.39 12.15
CA PRO A 74 -17.91 -6.38 12.36
C PRO A 74 -17.43 -7.63 13.11
N ASN A 75 -18.36 -8.33 13.74
CA ASN A 75 -18.07 -9.63 14.33
C ASN A 75 -17.80 -10.70 13.26
N GLY A 76 -17.23 -11.82 13.69
CA GLY A 76 -16.81 -12.91 12.80
C GLY A 76 -15.37 -13.34 13.08
N THR A 77 -14.88 -14.27 12.28
CA THR A 77 -13.50 -14.76 12.36
C THR A 77 -12.64 -14.01 11.35
N VAL A 78 -11.69 -13.21 11.82
CA VAL A 78 -10.74 -12.51 10.95
C VAL A 78 -9.89 -13.54 10.18
N LYS A 79 -9.89 -13.42 8.85
CA LYS A 79 -9.10 -14.28 7.94
C LYS A 79 -7.85 -13.57 7.44
N TRP A 80 -7.94 -12.26 7.28
CA TRP A 80 -6.85 -11.42 6.81
C TRP A 80 -7.13 -9.97 7.20
N ALA A 81 -6.13 -9.23 7.64
CA ALA A 81 -6.23 -7.78 7.81
C ALA A 81 -4.92 -7.04 7.52
N ARG A 82 -5.04 -5.87 6.88
CA ARG A 82 -3.95 -4.90 6.75
C ARG A 82 -4.39 -3.51 7.20
N LEU A 83 -3.50 -2.89 7.96
CA LEU A 83 -3.52 -1.47 8.27
C LEU A 83 -2.59 -0.75 7.29
N TYR A 84 -3.07 0.34 6.72
CA TYR A 84 -2.28 1.22 5.88
C TYR A 84 -2.28 2.63 6.45
N THR A 85 -1.20 3.37 6.23
CA THR A 85 -1.12 4.77 6.64
C THR A 85 -0.13 5.54 5.77
N GLY A 86 -0.44 6.80 5.51
CA GLY A 86 0.30 7.65 4.60
C GLY A 86 1.05 8.78 5.31
N ILE A 87 2.29 9.07 4.89
CA ILE A 87 3.09 10.19 5.41
C ILE A 87 3.61 11.05 4.24
N TRP A 88 3.60 12.37 4.42
CA TRP A 88 4.38 13.27 3.56
C TRP A 88 5.70 13.66 4.22
N GLY A 89 6.81 13.38 3.52
CA GLY A 89 8.15 13.76 3.96
C GLY A 89 8.54 15.19 3.63
N GLY A 90 7.79 15.89 2.76
CA GLY A 90 8.16 17.20 2.19
C GLY A 90 8.92 17.06 0.87
N THR A 91 9.95 16.21 0.84
CA THR A 91 10.70 15.82 -0.37
C THR A 91 11.27 14.41 -0.17
N GLU A 92 11.63 13.77 -1.27
CA GLU A 92 12.38 12.51 -1.32
C GLU A 92 13.76 12.58 -0.63
N ASN A 93 14.25 13.76 -0.25
CA ASN A 93 15.54 13.90 0.44
C ASN A 93 15.42 14.01 1.97
N TYR A 94 14.21 14.16 2.50
CA TYR A 94 14.00 14.35 3.94
C TYR A 94 13.72 13.03 4.63
N GLU A 95 14.24 12.91 5.84
CA GLU A 95 14.17 11.70 6.65
C GLU A 95 13.64 12.03 8.04
N GLY A 96 12.88 11.11 8.62
CA GLY A 96 12.34 11.29 9.96
C GLY A 96 11.72 10.01 10.52
N TRP A 97 11.50 10.02 11.83
CA TRP A 97 10.85 8.91 12.51
C TRP A 97 9.36 9.14 12.63
N VAL A 98 8.60 8.07 12.42
CA VAL A 98 7.17 8.01 12.69
C VAL A 98 6.85 6.82 13.58
N ASN A 99 5.76 6.91 14.33
CA ASN A 99 5.23 5.84 15.15
C ASN A 99 3.88 5.39 14.60
N VAL A 100 3.62 4.08 14.64
CA VAL A 100 2.32 3.50 14.32
C VAL A 100 1.90 2.61 15.48
N VAL A 101 0.67 2.82 15.95
CA VAL A 101 0.06 2.08 17.06
C VAL A 101 -1.25 1.49 16.57
N PHE A 102 -1.50 0.21 16.84
CA PHE A 102 -2.78 -0.43 16.55
C PHE A 102 -3.25 -1.21 17.78
N ASN A 103 -4.43 -0.91 18.30
CA ASN A 103 -4.98 -1.48 19.54
C ASN A 103 -4.00 -1.45 20.72
N GLY A 104 -3.26 -0.34 20.85
CA GLY A 104 -2.23 -0.16 21.88
C GLY A 104 -0.89 -0.86 21.60
N ILE A 105 -0.77 -1.64 20.53
CA ILE A 105 0.47 -2.31 20.13
C ILE A 105 1.32 -1.39 19.26
N ASN A 106 2.60 -1.24 19.60
CA ASN A 106 3.58 -0.40 18.90
C ASN A 106 4.96 -1.09 18.86
N ASP A 107 4.99 -2.40 18.59
CA ASP A 107 6.25 -3.15 18.53
C ASP A 107 7.06 -2.72 17.30
N LYS A 108 8.35 -2.42 17.50
CA LYS A 108 9.29 -2.07 16.43
C LYS A 108 9.42 -3.15 15.37
N ASN A 109 9.22 -4.41 15.73
CA ASN A 109 9.27 -5.53 14.79
C ASN A 109 7.98 -5.70 13.98
N ARG A 110 6.91 -4.95 14.32
CA ARG A 110 5.58 -5.13 13.72
C ARG A 110 4.98 -3.86 13.14
N LEU A 111 5.04 -2.72 13.85
CA LEU A 111 4.29 -1.50 13.56
C LEU A 111 5.17 -0.23 13.58
N GLY A 112 5.97 -0.03 14.63
CA GLY A 112 6.84 1.14 14.74
C GLY A 112 7.55 1.22 16.09
N PRO A 113 8.42 2.20 16.36
CA PRO A 113 8.83 3.30 15.49
C PRO A 113 9.54 2.85 14.21
N ILE A 114 9.30 3.56 13.10
CA ILE A 114 9.91 3.31 11.79
C ILE A 114 10.62 4.57 11.29
N HIS A 115 11.81 4.39 10.72
CA HIS A 115 12.61 5.49 10.16
C HIS A 115 12.36 5.59 8.68
N LEU A 116 11.70 6.66 8.26
CA LEU A 116 11.46 6.96 6.86
C LEU A 116 12.65 7.72 6.30
N ARG A 117 13.31 7.18 5.27
CA ARG A 117 14.63 7.66 4.80
C ARG A 117 14.61 8.26 3.39
N GLY A 118 13.46 8.75 2.94
CA GLY A 118 13.32 9.35 1.61
C GLY A 118 13.74 8.37 0.51
N LYS A 119 14.56 8.86 -0.40
CA LYS A 119 15.15 8.07 -1.50
C LYS A 119 16.10 6.97 -1.03
N ASN A 120 16.50 6.99 0.25
CA ASN A 120 17.33 5.98 0.88
C ASN A 120 16.51 5.02 1.77
N ASP A 121 15.17 5.04 1.68
CA ASP A 121 14.31 4.16 2.46
C ASP A 121 14.63 2.70 2.17
N ILE A 122 14.62 1.84 3.19
CA ILE A 122 14.94 0.41 3.07
C ILE A 122 13.87 -0.45 3.73
N ASN A 123 12.78 0.16 4.20
CA ASN A 123 11.74 -0.54 4.91
C ASN A 123 10.93 -1.37 3.89
N PRO A 124 10.79 -2.69 4.09
CA PRO A 124 10.11 -3.55 3.14
C PRO A 124 8.59 -3.30 3.10
N ASN A 125 8.06 -2.65 4.14
CA ASN A 125 6.64 -2.37 4.30
C ASN A 125 6.27 -0.92 3.98
N VAL A 126 7.15 -0.22 3.25
CA VAL A 126 6.98 1.19 2.85
C VAL A 126 7.15 1.30 1.35
N TRP A 127 6.18 1.93 0.70
CA TRP A 127 6.30 2.40 -0.66
C TRP A 127 6.62 3.90 -0.64
N CYS A 128 7.89 4.22 -0.84
CA CYS A 128 8.37 5.60 -0.93
C CYS A 128 8.40 6.04 -2.39
N SER A 129 7.60 7.05 -2.75
CA SER A 129 7.46 7.51 -4.12
C SER A 129 7.49 9.03 -4.27
N THR A 130 7.65 9.49 -5.51
CA THR A 130 7.66 10.91 -5.90
C THR A 130 8.47 11.79 -4.94
N HIS A 131 7.90 12.87 -4.43
CA HIS A 131 8.55 13.82 -3.52
C HIS A 131 8.41 13.43 -2.05
N GLY A 132 8.78 12.18 -1.74
CA GLY A 132 8.77 11.65 -0.37
C GLY A 132 7.36 11.40 0.15
N LYS A 133 6.49 10.83 -0.68
CA LYS A 133 5.20 10.27 -0.24
C LYS A 133 5.43 8.83 0.20
N TYR A 134 5.07 8.52 1.42
CA TYR A 134 5.20 7.17 1.98
C TYR A 134 3.82 6.57 2.15
N TRP A 135 3.58 5.42 1.52
CA TRP A 135 2.44 4.57 1.86
C TRP A 135 2.95 3.34 2.59
N MET A 136 2.58 3.20 3.85
CA MET A 136 3.05 2.13 4.72
C MET A 136 1.94 1.11 4.92
N TRP A 137 2.31 -0.16 5.03
CA TRP A 137 1.36 -1.24 5.31
C TRP A 137 1.85 -2.13 6.45
N TYR A 138 0.89 -2.76 7.14
CA TYR A 138 1.16 -3.64 8.27
C TYR A 138 0.16 -4.79 8.29
N ASN A 139 0.66 -6.01 8.48
CA ASN A 139 -0.21 -7.16 8.76
C ASN A 139 -0.70 -7.08 10.21
N VAL A 140 -2.00 -6.89 10.38
CA VAL A 140 -2.66 -6.77 11.69
C VAL A 140 -3.71 -7.86 11.91
N THR A 141 -3.67 -8.93 11.11
CA THR A 141 -4.66 -10.03 11.13
C THR A 141 -4.91 -10.59 12.54
N ASP A 142 -3.84 -10.80 13.30
CA ASP A 142 -3.86 -11.32 14.68
C ASP A 142 -4.09 -10.23 15.75
N LEU A 143 -4.18 -8.97 15.36
CA LEU A 143 -4.38 -7.83 16.28
C LEU A 143 -5.79 -7.25 16.21
N VAL A 144 -6.56 -7.58 15.17
CA VAL A 144 -7.93 -7.09 15.02
C VAL A 144 -8.84 -7.76 16.05
N ASN A 145 -9.56 -6.93 16.80
CA ASN A 145 -10.62 -7.34 17.70
C ASN A 145 -11.96 -7.28 16.95
N ALA A 146 -12.41 -8.40 16.37
CA ALA A 146 -13.68 -8.46 15.66
C ALA A 146 -14.88 -8.21 16.59
N GLY A 147 -15.92 -7.55 16.07
CA GLY A 147 -17.11 -7.17 16.84
C GLY A 147 -16.86 -6.03 17.83
N SER A 148 -15.84 -5.21 17.58
CA SER A 148 -15.46 -4.11 18.47
C SER A 148 -14.74 -2.98 17.72
N ILE A 149 -14.62 -1.84 18.39
CA ILE A 149 -13.84 -0.70 17.89
C ILE A 149 -12.34 -1.02 17.99
N ASN A 150 -11.67 -0.93 16.84
CA ASN A 150 -10.22 -1.02 16.71
C ASN A 150 -9.65 0.38 16.52
N THR A 151 -8.58 0.73 17.23
CA THR A 151 -7.98 2.06 17.17
C THR A 151 -6.59 2.00 16.54
N ALA A 152 -6.35 2.87 15.56
CA ALA A 152 -5.03 3.03 14.95
C ALA A 152 -4.56 4.48 15.12
N THR A 153 -3.31 4.68 15.52
CA THR A 153 -2.69 6.00 15.61
C THR A 153 -1.39 6.02 14.81
N THR A 154 -1.24 7.00 13.93
CA THR A 154 0.04 7.31 13.27
C THR A 154 0.50 8.69 13.72
N SER A 155 1.77 8.84 14.07
CA SER A 155 2.32 10.14 14.47
C SER A 155 3.76 10.35 14.02
N LYS A 156 4.10 11.58 13.67
CA LYS A 156 5.48 12.05 13.54
C LYS A 156 6.16 12.03 14.91
N ILE A 157 7.39 11.54 14.96
CA ILE A 157 8.27 11.66 16.12
C ILE A 157 9.21 12.86 15.94
N ASN A 158 10.11 12.80 14.96
CA ASN A 158 11.07 13.87 14.69
C ASN A 158 11.63 13.80 13.26
N ALA A 159 12.26 14.90 12.82
CA ALA A 159 13.10 14.93 11.63
C ALA A 159 14.52 14.49 11.97
N THR A 160 15.17 13.74 11.07
CA THR A 160 16.58 13.35 11.18
C THR A 160 17.45 13.96 10.09
N VAL A 161 16.87 14.20 8.91
CA VAL A 161 17.53 14.89 7.79
C VAL A 161 16.55 15.90 7.20
N GLY A 162 17.00 17.16 7.06
CA GLY A 162 16.21 18.24 6.50
C GLY A 162 14.97 18.58 7.34
N GLY A 163 13.96 19.12 6.67
CA GLY A 163 12.72 19.60 7.28
C GLY A 163 11.56 18.60 7.14
N PHE A 164 11.78 17.32 7.48
CA PHE A 164 10.76 16.27 7.35
C PHE A 164 9.40 16.73 7.86
N ASP A 165 8.42 16.85 6.95
CA ASP A 165 7.11 17.47 7.23
C ASP A 165 6.33 16.59 8.22
N GLY A 166 6.16 15.31 7.90
CA GLY A 166 5.58 14.29 8.78
C GLY A 166 4.06 14.38 8.93
N ARG A 167 3.39 15.15 8.08
CA ARG A 167 1.94 15.11 7.91
C ARG A 167 1.45 13.70 7.63
N VAL A 168 0.37 13.31 8.29
CA VAL A 168 -0.26 12.00 8.11
C VAL A 168 -1.41 12.13 7.12
N TYR A 169 -1.29 11.56 5.92
CA TYR A 169 -2.32 11.63 4.89
C TYR A 169 -3.63 10.94 5.27
N GLY A 170 -3.57 9.81 5.94
CA GLY A 170 -4.76 9.03 6.26
C GLY A 170 -4.40 7.65 6.76
N ILE A 171 -5.37 6.98 7.37
CA ILE A 171 -5.26 5.59 7.84
C ILE A 171 -6.37 4.78 7.19
N VAL A 172 -6.06 3.58 6.70
CA VAL A 172 -7.04 2.64 6.14
C VAL A 172 -6.90 1.30 6.84
N LEU A 173 -8.01 0.73 7.28
CA LEU A 173 -8.08 -0.64 7.79
C LEU A 173 -8.93 -1.49 6.85
N VAL A 174 -8.34 -2.56 6.31
CA VAL A 174 -9.04 -3.56 5.51
C VAL A 174 -9.05 -4.87 6.28
N VAL A 175 -10.24 -5.44 6.50
CA VAL A 175 -10.43 -6.71 7.23
C VAL A 175 -11.32 -7.64 6.43
N VAL A 176 -10.82 -8.82 6.12
CA VAL A 176 -11.61 -9.93 5.58
C VAL A 176 -12.02 -10.83 6.74
N TYR A 177 -13.31 -11.12 6.87
CA TYR A 177 -13.84 -11.95 7.96
C TYR A 177 -14.85 -12.98 7.45
N GLU A 178 -14.87 -14.14 8.12
CA GLU A 178 -15.84 -15.23 7.91
C GLU A 178 -16.91 -15.19 9.00
N GLY A 179 -18.17 -15.45 8.64
CA GLY A 179 -19.32 -15.39 9.53
C GLY A 179 -19.74 -13.95 9.82
N GLY A 180 -20.15 -13.72 11.07
CA GLY A 180 -20.75 -12.46 11.52
C GLY A 180 -22.28 -12.52 11.58
N ASP A 181 -22.92 -11.39 11.86
CA ASP A 181 -24.38 -11.34 12.08
C ASP A 181 -25.22 -11.54 10.79
N ASP A 182 -24.68 -11.14 9.63
CA ASP A 182 -25.33 -11.30 8.32
C ASP A 182 -24.28 -11.68 7.25
N PRO A 183 -23.76 -12.92 7.27
CA PRO A 183 -22.70 -13.33 6.36
C PRO A 183 -23.23 -13.40 4.92
N LYS A 184 -22.47 -12.83 3.99
CA LYS A 184 -22.74 -12.89 2.54
C LYS A 184 -21.72 -13.77 1.86
N ASP A 185 -22.13 -14.43 0.77
CA ASP A 185 -21.17 -15.10 -0.10
C ASP A 185 -20.39 -14.06 -0.91
N ILE A 186 -19.16 -13.80 -0.50
CA ILE A 186 -18.30 -12.76 -1.08
C ILE A 186 -17.21 -13.40 -1.94
N GLN A 187 -16.92 -12.79 -3.09
CA GLN A 187 -15.64 -12.92 -3.79
C GLN A 187 -14.93 -11.58 -3.77
N TYR A 188 -13.64 -11.55 -3.44
CA TYR A 188 -12.92 -10.28 -3.25
C TYR A 188 -11.49 -10.31 -3.80
N TRP A 189 -10.98 -9.11 -4.08
CA TRP A 189 -9.58 -8.83 -4.37
C TRP A 189 -9.16 -7.59 -3.60
N ILE A 190 -8.03 -7.67 -2.92
CA ILE A 190 -7.38 -6.55 -2.27
C ILE A 190 -6.07 -6.31 -3.00
N ASN A 191 -6.05 -5.27 -3.81
CA ASN A 191 -4.85 -4.80 -4.46
C ASN A 191 -4.27 -3.61 -3.68
N ASP A 192 -2.96 -3.60 -3.51
CA ASP A 192 -2.25 -2.48 -2.90
C ASP A 192 -0.90 -2.24 -3.58
N GLY A 193 -0.38 -1.04 -3.38
CA GLY A 193 0.83 -0.51 -3.99
C GLY A 193 0.92 0.97 -3.65
N CYS A 194 1.52 1.76 -4.51
CA CYS A 194 1.48 3.23 -4.42
C CYS A 194 1.89 3.77 -5.77
N ASP A 195 1.03 3.58 -6.77
CA ASP A 195 1.36 3.94 -8.14
C ASP A 195 1.32 5.46 -8.25
N ALA A 196 2.43 6.05 -8.69
CA ALA A 196 2.64 7.47 -8.58
C ALA A 196 2.68 8.09 -9.96
N LEU A 197 1.55 8.68 -10.34
CA LEU A 197 1.40 9.32 -11.63
C LEU A 197 1.91 10.75 -11.55
N HIS A 198 2.63 11.16 -12.57
CA HIS A 198 3.22 12.48 -12.65
C HIS A 198 3.40 12.94 -14.10
N TYR A 199 3.39 14.24 -14.30
CA TYR A 199 3.75 14.79 -15.61
C TYR A 199 5.28 14.87 -15.81
N ALA A 200 5.70 15.19 -17.03
CA ALA A 200 7.09 15.44 -17.37
C ALA A 200 7.46 16.92 -17.22
N TYR A 201 8.57 17.20 -16.54
CA TYR A 201 9.19 18.52 -16.49
C TYR A 201 10.36 18.63 -17.48
N ALA A 202 10.71 19.87 -17.82
CA ALA A 202 11.92 20.15 -18.59
C ALA A 202 13.21 19.77 -17.83
N THR A 203 13.17 19.75 -16.50
CA THR A 203 14.35 19.55 -15.64
C THR A 203 14.45 18.16 -15.06
N TRP A 204 13.37 17.63 -14.49
CA TRP A 204 13.22 16.27 -13.96
C TRP A 204 11.86 16.18 -13.24
N PRO A 205 11.11 15.06 -13.32
CA PRO A 205 11.30 13.90 -14.20
C PRO A 205 11.10 14.26 -15.68
N PHE A 206 11.87 13.66 -16.59
CA PHE A 206 11.82 13.99 -18.04
C PHE A 206 10.74 13.24 -18.82
N VAL A 207 10.22 12.15 -18.25
CA VAL A 207 9.20 11.29 -18.86
C VAL A 207 7.99 11.33 -17.95
N ALA A 208 6.80 11.43 -18.54
CA ALA A 208 5.55 11.42 -17.78
C ALA A 208 5.16 9.98 -17.46
N HIS A 209 4.55 9.81 -16.30
CA HIS A 209 3.80 8.62 -15.94
C HIS A 209 2.34 9.04 -15.77
N ASP A 210 1.61 9.16 -16.89
CA ASP A 210 0.30 9.80 -16.87
C ASP A 210 -0.82 8.88 -16.37
N SER A 211 -0.70 7.56 -16.57
CA SER A 211 -1.77 6.60 -16.29
C SER A 211 -1.25 5.26 -15.80
N GLY A 212 -2.06 4.57 -15.00
CA GLY A 212 -1.78 3.23 -14.51
C GLY A 212 -2.96 2.28 -14.71
N ARG A 213 -2.74 0.99 -14.44
CA ARG A 213 -3.77 -0.04 -14.50
C ARG A 213 -3.53 -1.09 -13.42
N ALA A 214 -4.59 -1.49 -12.73
CA ALA A 214 -4.54 -2.58 -11.76
C ALA A 214 -5.54 -3.67 -12.14
N TYR A 215 -5.09 -4.91 -12.13
CA TYR A 215 -5.91 -6.07 -12.51
C TYR A 215 -6.42 -6.81 -11.27
N PHE A 216 -7.65 -7.29 -11.33
CA PHE A 216 -8.24 -8.21 -10.36
C PHE A 216 -8.13 -9.63 -10.92
N ASN A 217 -6.97 -10.24 -10.69
CA ASN A 217 -6.59 -11.51 -11.33
C ASN A 217 -7.51 -12.66 -10.92
N GLY A 218 -8.08 -13.36 -11.89
CA GLY A 218 -8.94 -14.51 -11.66
C GLY A 218 -10.15 -14.51 -12.58
N THR A 219 -11.14 -15.32 -12.21
CA THR A 219 -12.41 -15.43 -12.94
C THR A 219 -13.59 -15.13 -12.02
N VAL A 220 -14.67 -14.65 -12.61
CA VAL A 220 -15.94 -14.34 -11.96
C VAL A 220 -17.05 -15.09 -12.68
N ASN A 221 -17.95 -15.72 -11.93
CA ASN A 221 -19.21 -16.17 -12.47
C ASN A 221 -20.20 -14.99 -12.45
N THR A 222 -20.41 -14.35 -13.58
CA THR A 222 -21.27 -13.15 -13.70
C THR A 222 -22.75 -13.46 -13.47
N ASP A 223 -23.20 -14.70 -13.66
CA ASP A 223 -24.60 -15.10 -13.52
C ASP A 223 -25.12 -15.07 -12.08
N VAL A 224 -24.19 -15.04 -11.11
CA VAL A 224 -24.50 -15.03 -9.67
C VAL A 224 -24.19 -13.71 -9.00
N ILE A 225 -23.61 -12.73 -9.70
CA ILE A 225 -23.26 -11.45 -9.06
C ILE A 225 -24.54 -10.67 -8.78
N THR A 226 -24.76 -10.33 -7.51
CA THR A 226 -25.88 -9.49 -7.09
C THR A 226 -25.46 -8.05 -6.82
N LYS A 227 -24.18 -7.85 -6.48
CA LYS A 227 -23.61 -6.53 -6.22
C LYS A 227 -22.08 -6.59 -6.37
N ALA A 228 -21.50 -5.53 -6.92
CA ALA A 228 -20.07 -5.31 -6.96
C ALA A 228 -19.74 -3.88 -6.54
N ASN A 229 -18.79 -3.73 -5.64
CA ASN A 229 -18.27 -2.44 -5.21
C ASN A 229 -16.76 -2.39 -5.41
N LEU A 230 -16.30 -1.34 -6.08
CA LEU A 230 -14.90 -1.00 -6.22
C LEU A 230 -14.58 0.14 -5.24
N THR A 231 -13.58 -0.04 -4.39
CA THR A 231 -13.07 0.99 -3.50
C THR A 231 -11.64 1.34 -3.87
N VAL A 232 -11.32 2.63 -4.03
CA VAL A 232 -9.98 3.10 -4.41
C VAL A 232 -9.48 4.10 -3.38
N VAL A 233 -8.21 3.97 -3.02
CA VAL A 233 -7.49 4.94 -2.18
C VAL A 233 -6.60 5.80 -3.06
N HIS A 234 -6.86 7.10 -3.06
CA HIS A 234 -5.94 8.10 -3.57
C HIS A 234 -5.18 8.69 -2.39
N LEU A 235 -3.87 8.46 -2.32
CA LEU A 235 -3.03 9.06 -1.28
C LEU A 235 -2.92 10.58 -1.48
N THR A 236 -2.85 10.99 -2.74
CA THR A 236 -3.12 12.34 -3.22
C THR A 236 -4.00 12.24 -4.45
N ALA A 237 -5.06 13.03 -4.49
CA ALA A 237 -6.10 13.01 -5.51
C ALA A 237 -5.98 14.22 -6.47
N TYR A 238 -7.07 14.67 -7.09
CA TYR A 238 -7.08 15.57 -8.24
C TYR A 238 -7.28 17.04 -7.85
N GLU A 239 -6.39 17.91 -8.32
CA GLU A 239 -6.56 19.35 -8.39
C GLU A 239 -5.98 19.90 -9.72
N PRO A 240 -6.84 20.41 -10.63
CA PRO A 240 -8.30 20.48 -10.53
C PRO A 240 -8.96 19.09 -10.56
N CYS A 241 -10.22 19.02 -10.08
CA CYS A 241 -11.00 17.79 -10.14
C CYS A 241 -11.10 17.25 -11.58
N CYS A 242 -11.06 15.93 -11.73
CA CYS A 242 -11.22 15.25 -13.00
C CYS A 242 -12.41 14.30 -12.92
N ASP A 243 -13.41 14.46 -13.79
CA ASP A 243 -14.68 13.71 -13.70
C ASP A 243 -14.65 12.32 -14.37
N SER A 244 -13.60 12.04 -15.16
CA SER A 244 -13.46 10.79 -15.93
C SER A 244 -12.03 10.22 -15.87
N CYS A 245 -11.37 10.34 -14.72
CA CYS A 245 -9.99 9.89 -14.54
C CYS A 245 -9.86 8.46 -14.00
N LEU A 246 -10.98 7.75 -13.87
CA LEU A 246 -11.02 6.35 -13.44
C LEU A 246 -12.01 5.59 -14.30
N GLU A 247 -11.59 4.43 -14.78
CA GLU A 247 -12.41 3.46 -15.50
C GLU A 247 -12.38 2.12 -14.78
N PHE A 248 -13.51 1.41 -14.79
CA PHE A 248 -13.55 -0.02 -14.49
C PHE A 248 -14.00 -0.78 -15.73
N ASN A 249 -13.16 -1.69 -16.23
CA ASN A 249 -13.41 -2.44 -17.47
C ASN A 249 -13.79 -1.55 -18.67
N SER A 250 -13.10 -0.43 -18.85
CA SER A 250 -13.36 0.56 -19.91
C SER A 250 -14.69 1.32 -19.80
N HIS A 251 -15.34 1.25 -18.64
CA HIS A 251 -16.47 2.13 -18.29
C HIS A 251 -15.99 3.24 -17.36
N ASN A 252 -16.18 4.49 -17.78
CA ASN A 252 -15.89 5.66 -16.94
C ASN A 252 -16.69 5.61 -15.64
N LEU A 253 -16.00 5.84 -14.53
CA LEU A 253 -16.59 6.05 -13.23
C LEU A 253 -16.68 7.55 -12.96
N ASN A 254 -17.73 7.99 -12.27
CA ASN A 254 -17.84 9.39 -11.88
C ASN A 254 -16.79 9.71 -10.81
N THR A 255 -15.72 10.40 -11.19
CA THR A 255 -14.66 10.84 -10.27
C THR A 255 -14.84 12.26 -9.75
N SER A 256 -15.98 12.91 -10.03
CA SER A 256 -16.32 14.22 -9.43
C SER A 256 -16.44 14.16 -7.90
N ILE A 257 -16.56 12.96 -7.32
CA ILE A 257 -16.58 12.72 -5.88
C ILE A 257 -15.17 12.71 -5.27
N VAL A 258 -14.14 12.69 -6.10
CA VAL A 258 -12.74 12.78 -5.70
C VAL A 258 -12.34 14.25 -5.85
N ASP A 259 -12.75 15.07 -4.89
CA ASP A 259 -12.76 16.54 -4.98
C ASP A 259 -11.71 17.24 -4.10
N SER A 260 -10.77 16.47 -3.54
CA SER A 260 -9.65 16.98 -2.77
C SER A 260 -8.30 16.65 -3.42
N ASN A 261 -7.30 17.51 -3.23
CA ASN A 261 -5.90 17.20 -3.54
C ASN A 261 -5.21 16.36 -2.45
N THR A 262 -5.92 16.08 -1.35
CA THR A 262 -5.41 15.30 -0.23
C THR A 262 -5.78 13.82 -0.35
N PHE A 263 -5.67 13.08 0.75
CA PHE A 263 -6.09 11.69 0.83
C PHE A 263 -7.58 11.54 0.62
N GLU A 264 -7.97 10.55 -0.19
CA GLU A 264 -9.35 10.24 -0.52
C GLU A 264 -9.56 8.72 -0.57
N LEU A 265 -10.66 8.24 0.01
CA LEU A 265 -11.15 6.87 -0.14
C LEU A 265 -12.58 6.92 -0.66
N ASN A 266 -12.77 6.43 -1.88
CA ASN A 266 -14.06 6.50 -2.57
C ASN A 266 -14.48 5.13 -3.07
N SER A 267 -15.79 4.93 -3.21
CA SER A 267 -16.38 3.66 -3.65
C SER A 267 -17.39 3.86 -4.77
N TRP A 268 -17.39 2.93 -5.72
CA TRP A 268 -18.29 2.93 -6.87
C TRP A 268 -18.99 1.58 -6.98
N ASN A 269 -20.29 1.63 -7.22
CA ASN A 269 -21.04 0.46 -7.68
C ASN A 269 -20.62 0.15 -9.12
N VAL A 270 -20.01 -1.02 -9.32
CA VAL A 270 -19.53 -1.50 -10.61
C VAL A 270 -20.21 -2.79 -11.06
N THR A 271 -21.36 -3.12 -10.44
CA THR A 271 -22.09 -4.40 -10.64
C THR A 271 -22.29 -4.72 -12.11
N ASP A 272 -22.78 -3.75 -12.88
CA ASP A 272 -23.14 -3.93 -14.30
C ASP A 272 -21.92 -4.00 -15.23
N TYR A 273 -20.72 -3.73 -14.72
CA TYR A 273 -19.49 -3.67 -15.50
C TYR A 273 -18.57 -4.86 -15.25
N VAL A 274 -18.90 -5.75 -14.31
CA VAL A 274 -18.08 -6.94 -14.00
C VAL A 274 -18.12 -7.92 -15.17
N VAL A 275 -16.94 -8.37 -15.60
CA VAL A 275 -16.78 -9.38 -16.65
C VAL A 275 -16.24 -10.68 -16.08
N SER A 276 -16.34 -11.77 -16.84
CA SER A 276 -15.97 -13.11 -16.36
C SER A 276 -14.46 -13.30 -16.13
N ALA A 277 -13.61 -12.51 -16.78
CA ALA A 277 -12.16 -12.51 -16.58
C ALA A 277 -11.55 -11.18 -17.03
N GLY A 278 -10.37 -10.83 -16.49
CA GLY A 278 -9.65 -9.62 -16.88
C GLY A 278 -10.23 -8.32 -16.32
N ASN A 279 -10.98 -8.41 -15.20
CA ASN A 279 -11.45 -7.23 -14.49
C ASN A 279 -10.28 -6.33 -14.12
N ASN A 280 -10.38 -5.03 -14.39
CA ASN A 280 -9.31 -4.08 -14.12
C ASN A 280 -9.85 -2.68 -13.87
N ILE A 281 -9.07 -1.88 -13.16
CA ILE A 281 -9.20 -0.42 -13.18
C ILE A 281 -8.10 0.19 -14.02
N TRP A 282 -8.45 1.21 -14.79
CA TRP A 282 -7.50 2.14 -15.39
C TRP A 282 -7.70 3.51 -14.76
N TYR A 283 -6.60 4.23 -14.54
CA TYR A 283 -6.63 5.56 -13.95
C TYR A 283 -5.63 6.47 -14.61
N TRP A 284 -5.94 7.76 -14.66
CA TRP A 284 -5.14 8.81 -15.29
C TRP A 284 -5.08 10.03 -14.38
N ARG A 285 -3.97 10.77 -14.39
CA ARG A 285 -3.79 11.94 -13.51
C ARG A 285 -4.67 13.15 -13.84
N GLY A 286 -5.31 13.17 -15.00
CA GLY A 286 -6.03 14.36 -15.45
C GLY A 286 -5.07 15.52 -15.73
N ASP A 287 -5.49 16.72 -15.33
CA ASP A 287 -4.67 17.92 -15.39
C ASP A 287 -3.80 18.11 -14.13
N ASP A 288 -3.96 17.26 -13.10
CA ASP A 288 -3.11 17.31 -11.90
C ASP A 288 -1.66 16.91 -12.24
N HIS A 289 -0.72 17.51 -11.53
CA HIS A 289 0.70 17.25 -11.68
C HIS A 289 1.17 15.93 -11.04
N TYR A 290 0.54 15.51 -9.94
CA TYR A 290 0.95 14.38 -9.12
C TYR A 290 -0.22 13.71 -8.39
N ILE A 291 -0.59 12.50 -8.81
CA ILE A 291 -1.56 11.68 -8.06
C ILE A 291 -0.92 10.37 -7.61
N ASN A 292 -1.49 9.77 -6.57
CA ASN A 292 -1.04 8.48 -6.07
C ASN A 292 -2.21 7.54 -5.84
N VAL A 293 -2.28 6.45 -6.58
CA VAL A 293 -3.26 5.39 -6.37
C VAL A 293 -2.63 4.30 -5.52
N ALA A 294 -3.12 4.13 -4.30
CA ALA A 294 -2.48 3.31 -3.28
C ALA A 294 -3.16 1.94 -3.10
N ASN A 295 -4.47 1.88 -3.26
CA ASN A 295 -5.25 0.65 -3.14
C ASN A 295 -6.36 0.61 -4.17
N SER A 296 -6.69 -0.59 -4.63
CA SER A 296 -7.94 -0.88 -5.33
C SER A 296 -8.51 -2.19 -4.82
N ILE A 297 -9.74 -2.14 -4.32
CA ILE A 297 -10.38 -3.25 -3.62
C ILE A 297 -11.69 -3.54 -4.33
N LEU A 298 -11.83 -4.73 -4.88
CA LEU A 298 -13.06 -5.18 -5.53
C LEU A 298 -13.74 -6.20 -4.63
N VAL A 299 -15.00 -5.93 -4.27
CA VAL A 299 -15.83 -6.82 -3.45
C VAL A 299 -17.09 -7.15 -4.23
N LEU A 300 -17.33 -8.45 -4.45
CA LEU A 300 -18.49 -8.97 -5.15
C LEU A 300 -19.35 -9.77 -4.17
N GLU A 301 -20.62 -9.41 -4.03
CA GLU A 301 -21.63 -10.25 -3.39
C GLU A 301 -22.22 -11.21 -4.44
N ARG A 302 -22.31 -12.48 -4.07
CA ARG A 302 -22.84 -13.56 -4.91
C ARG A 302 -24.16 -14.07 -4.35
N GLY A 303 -25.12 -14.28 -5.24
CA GLY A 303 -26.40 -14.90 -4.96
C GLY A 303 -26.47 -16.35 -5.43
N ALA A 304 -27.66 -16.93 -5.32
CA ALA A 304 -27.94 -18.23 -5.93
C ALA A 304 -27.94 -18.11 -7.47
N VAL A 305 -27.48 -19.15 -8.15
CA VAL A 305 -27.63 -19.28 -9.61
C VAL A 305 -29.12 -19.17 -9.95
N LYS A 306 -29.51 -18.17 -10.74
CA LYS A 306 -30.86 -18.13 -11.32
C LYS A 306 -31.00 -19.37 -12.21
N LYS A 307 -31.80 -20.35 -11.77
CA LYS A 307 -32.17 -21.46 -12.66
C LYS A 307 -32.95 -20.87 -13.85
N PRO A 308 -32.65 -21.31 -15.08
CA PRO A 308 -33.38 -20.89 -16.27
C PRO A 308 -34.86 -21.24 -16.19
#